data_AF-A0A3D0VTY8-F1
#
_entry.id   AF-A0A3D0VTY8-F1
#
_cell.length_a   1.000
_cell.length_b   1.000
_cell.length_c   1.000
_cell.angle_alpha   90.00
_cell.angle_beta   90.00
_cell.angle_gamma   90.00
#
_symmetry.space_group_name_H-M   'P 1'
#
loop_
_entity.id
_entity.type
_entity.pdbx_description
1 polymer ?
#
loop_
_entity_poly.entity_id
_entity_poly.type
_entity_poly.pdbx_seq_one_letter_code
_entity_poly.pdbx_strand_id
1 'polypeptide(L)'
;QLVKLDILGHDDPTTLKILKEYTEIDPVKVPINDPNTIAIFNSTKSLGVDAAILGSEVGTFGIPEFGTPFARRMLADVRPTTFADLVRISGLSHGIDVWSNNAQNLIRDKVANISEVISVRDDIMTYLISKKIEKSLAFKIMEFVRKGLPLKRADDWEKYKKIMREHSVPEWYIESCGKITYMFPKGHAAAYVLMAVRIAYFKVHHPKAFYCSYLTRKSDFFDLEEFIKNKSLSSIKKIVESYHAKSRLDVKEKNELYVWEILLEMNLRGIEILPTDLYKSDSTKFAMEGEKIRAPFVVLKGMGESAANSIIAEREKPFRSFEDLKKRTKISKSMCDKAKELKLFDLKDFNQSTLF
;
A
#
# COMPACT_ATOMS: atom_id res chain seq x y z
N GLN A 1 37.92 -3.44 5.77
CA GLN A 1 36.49 -3.16 5.48
C GLN A 1 35.91 -4.38 4.79
N LEU A 2 34.72 -4.83 5.18
CA LEU A 2 34.02 -5.94 4.54
C LEU A 2 32.85 -5.39 3.71
N VAL A 3 32.55 -6.04 2.59
CA VAL A 3 31.32 -5.78 1.84
C VAL A 3 30.15 -6.38 2.61
N LYS A 4 29.05 -5.61 2.75
CA LYS A 4 27.80 -6.08 3.35
C LYS A 4 26.74 -6.25 2.26
N LEU A 5 26.08 -7.41 2.21
CA LEU A 5 24.92 -7.66 1.37
C LEU A 5 23.65 -7.50 2.22
N ASP A 6 22.86 -6.47 1.95
CA ASP A 6 21.56 -6.28 2.59
C ASP A 6 20.49 -7.09 1.83
N ILE A 7 20.23 -8.32 2.28
CA ILE A 7 19.20 -9.22 1.73
C ILE A 7 17.92 -9.02 2.55
N LEU A 8 17.04 -8.14 2.08
CA LEU A 8 15.81 -7.75 2.77
C LEU A 8 14.59 -8.49 2.20
N GLY A 9 13.63 -8.82 3.06
CA GLY A 9 12.28 -9.22 2.65
C GLY A 9 11.42 -8.00 2.35
N HIS A 10 10.63 -8.05 1.27
CA HIS A 10 9.70 -6.98 0.90
C HIS A 10 8.42 -7.54 0.26
N ASP A 11 7.31 -6.83 0.42
CA ASP A 11 5.98 -7.25 -0.05
C ASP A 11 5.75 -6.98 -1.54
N ASP A 12 6.33 -5.90 -2.07
CA ASP A 12 6.13 -5.50 -3.48
C ASP A 12 6.50 -6.58 -4.50
N PRO A 13 7.67 -7.26 -4.41
CA PRO A 13 8.00 -8.35 -5.32
C PRO A 13 6.97 -9.50 -5.28
N THR A 14 6.48 -9.84 -4.08
CA THR A 14 5.43 -10.85 -3.90
C THR A 14 4.12 -10.41 -4.55
N THR A 15 3.75 -9.13 -4.38
CA THR A 15 2.54 -8.55 -4.99
C THR A 15 2.63 -8.60 -6.51
N LEU A 16 3.75 -8.17 -7.10
CA LEU A 16 3.96 -8.22 -8.55
C LEU A 16 3.97 -9.67 -9.08
N LYS A 17 4.51 -10.63 -8.31
CA LYS A 17 4.46 -12.05 -8.66
C LYS A 17 3.01 -12.57 -8.71
N ILE A 18 2.21 -12.29 -7.69
CA ILE A 18 0.79 -12.70 -7.65
C ILE A 18 0.00 -12.03 -8.80
N LEU A 19 0.26 -10.75 -9.07
CA LEU A 19 -0.35 -10.04 -10.19
C LEU A 19 -0.02 -10.68 -11.54
N LYS A 20 1.24 -11.09 -11.74
CA LYS A 20 1.66 -11.86 -12.92
C LYS A 20 0.94 -13.21 -13.00
N GLU A 21 0.81 -13.94 -11.88
CA GLU A 21 0.08 -15.21 -11.83
C GLU A 21 -1.39 -15.04 -12.24
N TYR A 22 -2.04 -13.95 -11.83
CA TYR A 22 -3.45 -13.71 -12.13
C TYR A 22 -3.74 -13.13 -13.52
N THR A 23 -2.78 -12.43 -14.12
CA THR A 23 -3.02 -11.68 -15.37
C THR A 23 -2.19 -12.18 -16.54
N GLU A 24 -1.18 -13.02 -16.29
CA GLU A 24 -0.17 -13.46 -17.25
C GLU A 24 0.66 -12.31 -17.86
N ILE A 25 0.48 -11.08 -17.36
CA ILE A 25 1.21 -9.88 -17.80
C ILE A 25 2.51 -9.77 -17.02
N ASP A 26 3.60 -9.54 -17.74
CA ASP A 26 4.91 -9.25 -17.14
C ASP A 26 4.91 -7.85 -16.48
N PRO A 27 4.97 -7.75 -15.15
CA PRO A 27 4.89 -6.46 -14.46
C PRO A 27 6.07 -5.53 -14.78
N VAL A 28 7.19 -6.06 -15.30
CA VAL A 28 8.34 -5.24 -15.69
C VAL A 28 8.08 -4.47 -16.99
N LYS A 29 7.17 -4.97 -17.83
CA LYS A 29 6.86 -4.44 -19.17
C LYS A 29 5.68 -3.46 -19.20
N VAL A 30 4.94 -3.31 -18.10
CA VAL A 30 3.80 -2.37 -18.06
C VAL A 30 4.30 -0.92 -18.21
N PRO A 31 3.53 -0.04 -18.89
CA PRO A 31 3.91 1.35 -19.09
C PRO A 31 3.95 2.12 -17.76
N ILE A 32 5.04 2.85 -17.53
CA ILE A 32 5.24 3.65 -16.31
C ILE A 32 4.74 5.09 -16.43
N ASN A 33 4.31 5.47 -17.63
CA ASN A 33 3.78 6.78 -18.00
C ASN A 33 2.34 6.69 -18.51
N ASP A 34 1.63 5.58 -18.25
CA ASP A 34 0.23 5.44 -18.64
C ASP A 34 -0.62 6.54 -17.97
N PRO A 35 -1.34 7.38 -18.74
CA PRO A 35 -2.05 8.53 -18.19
C PRO A 35 -3.12 8.14 -17.17
N ASN A 36 -3.85 7.05 -17.39
CA ASN A 36 -4.90 6.60 -16.48
C ASN A 36 -4.31 6.10 -15.15
N THR A 37 -3.17 5.41 -15.21
CA THR A 37 -2.40 4.95 -14.04
C THR A 37 -1.83 6.12 -13.24
N ILE A 38 -1.18 7.10 -13.88
CA ILE A 38 -0.67 8.28 -13.17
C ILE A 38 -1.81 9.13 -12.59
N ALA A 39 -2.94 9.20 -13.27
CA ALA A 39 -4.08 9.99 -12.81
C ALA A 39 -4.68 9.52 -11.47
N ILE A 40 -4.46 8.27 -11.02
CA ILE A 40 -4.93 7.85 -9.69
C ILE A 40 -4.19 8.54 -8.54
N PHE A 41 -2.95 8.99 -8.78
CA PHE A 41 -2.18 9.73 -7.78
C PHE A 41 -2.65 11.18 -7.61
N ASN A 42 -3.55 11.63 -8.48
CA ASN A 42 -4.07 12.99 -8.51
C ASN A 42 -5.59 13.02 -8.32
N SER A 43 -6.33 11.99 -8.73
CA SER A 43 -7.79 11.95 -8.62
C SER A 43 -8.32 10.52 -8.48
N THR A 44 -9.61 10.39 -8.15
CA THR A 44 -10.32 9.11 -8.19
C THR A 44 -10.95 8.78 -9.55
N LYS A 45 -10.88 9.71 -10.52
CA LYS A 45 -11.65 9.65 -11.77
C LYS A 45 -11.32 8.41 -12.61
N SER A 46 -10.04 8.05 -12.72
CA SER A 46 -9.62 6.86 -13.48
C SER A 46 -10.10 5.54 -12.88
N LEU A 47 -10.53 5.54 -11.61
CA LEU A 47 -11.14 4.38 -10.96
C LEU A 47 -12.66 4.34 -11.13
N GLY A 48 -13.27 5.43 -11.61
CA GLY A 48 -14.73 5.56 -11.74
C GLY A 48 -15.46 5.69 -10.41
N VAL A 49 -14.79 6.17 -9.34
CA VAL A 49 -15.37 6.26 -8.00
C VAL A 49 -15.52 7.71 -7.52
N ASP A 50 -16.60 7.95 -6.78
CA ASP A 50 -16.89 9.25 -6.16
C ASP A 50 -15.97 9.51 -4.96
N ALA A 51 -15.19 10.60 -5.03
CA ALA A 51 -14.23 10.98 -4.01
C ALA A 51 -14.88 11.30 -2.65
N ALA A 52 -16.09 11.88 -2.65
CA ALA A 52 -16.80 12.24 -1.42
C ALA A 52 -17.36 11.01 -0.71
N ILE A 53 -17.81 9.99 -1.47
CA ILE A 53 -18.24 8.72 -0.87
C ILE A 53 -17.04 7.91 -0.38
N LEU A 54 -15.96 7.88 -1.17
CA LEU A 54 -14.72 7.17 -0.84
C LEU A 54 -13.98 7.79 0.37
N GLY A 55 -14.15 9.09 0.62
CA GLY A 55 -13.41 9.81 1.66
C GLY A 55 -11.95 10.07 1.29
N SER A 56 -11.63 10.10 -0.01
CA SER A 56 -10.29 10.43 -0.50
C SER A 56 -10.35 11.12 -1.86
N GLU A 57 -9.52 12.15 -2.01
CA GLU A 57 -9.40 12.91 -3.25
C GLU A 57 -8.51 12.23 -4.30
N VAL A 58 -7.80 11.16 -3.93
CA VAL A 58 -6.87 10.41 -4.78
C VAL A 58 -7.19 8.91 -4.72
N GLY A 59 -6.87 8.18 -5.79
CA GLY A 59 -7.17 6.77 -5.95
C GLY A 59 -6.05 5.82 -5.49
N THR A 60 -5.29 6.15 -4.46
CA THR A 60 -4.07 5.39 -4.10
C THR A 60 -4.22 4.39 -2.96
N PHE A 61 -5.43 4.06 -2.50
CA PHE A 61 -5.63 2.98 -1.52
C PHE A 61 -4.92 1.69 -1.97
N GLY A 62 -4.20 1.07 -1.04
CA GLY A 62 -3.45 -0.17 -1.29
C GLY A 62 -2.22 -0.06 -2.18
N ILE A 63 -1.88 1.12 -2.71
CA ILE A 63 -0.62 1.36 -3.43
C ILE A 63 0.51 1.52 -2.40
N PRO A 64 1.64 0.81 -2.54
CA PRO A 64 2.76 0.96 -1.61
C PRO A 64 3.28 2.40 -1.63
N GLU A 65 3.74 2.86 -0.47
CA GLU A 65 4.09 4.26 -0.14
C GLU A 65 2.93 5.25 -0.20
N PHE A 66 2.21 5.30 -1.32
CA PHE A 66 1.21 6.32 -1.63
C PHE A 66 -0.18 6.06 -1.06
N GLY A 67 -0.43 4.86 -0.51
CA GLY A 67 -1.72 4.50 0.07
C GLY A 67 -1.92 4.96 1.52
N THR A 68 -0.86 5.43 2.19
CA THR A 68 -0.96 5.87 3.59
C THR A 68 -1.73 7.19 3.73
N PRO A 69 -2.44 7.46 4.84
CA PRO A 69 -3.14 8.74 5.04
C PRO A 69 -2.21 9.96 4.94
N PHE A 70 -0.95 9.83 5.33
CA PHE A 70 0.03 10.89 5.17
C PHE A 70 0.38 11.15 3.71
N ALA A 71 0.71 10.11 2.95
CA ALA A 71 1.03 10.25 1.52
C ALA A 71 -0.18 10.71 0.71
N ARG A 72 -1.39 10.22 0.99
CA ARG A 72 -2.63 10.67 0.33
C ARG A 72 -2.89 12.17 0.51
N ARG A 73 -2.64 12.73 1.70
CA ARG A 73 -2.73 14.18 1.94
C ARG A 73 -1.67 14.94 1.14
N MET A 74 -0.43 14.45 1.12
CA MET A 74 0.63 15.06 0.31
C MET A 74 0.29 15.05 -1.19
N LEU A 75 -0.27 13.95 -1.69
CA LEU A 75 -0.75 13.86 -3.07
C LEU A 75 -1.89 14.85 -3.36
N ALA A 76 -2.82 15.03 -2.43
CA ALA A 76 -3.92 16.00 -2.56
C ALA A 76 -3.41 17.45 -2.58
N ASP A 77 -2.40 17.77 -1.77
CA ASP A 77 -1.76 19.09 -1.73
C ASP A 77 -0.97 19.39 -3.03
N VAL A 78 -0.26 18.39 -3.55
CA VAL A 78 0.71 18.57 -4.66
C VAL A 78 0.10 18.32 -6.04
N ARG A 79 -0.86 17.40 -6.16
CA ARG A 79 -1.49 16.97 -7.43
C ARG A 79 -0.47 16.61 -8.53
N PRO A 80 0.38 15.59 -8.31
CA PRO A 80 1.41 15.20 -9.27
C PRO A 80 0.80 14.80 -10.62
N THR A 81 1.54 15.05 -11.71
CA THR A 81 1.10 14.70 -13.07
C THR A 81 2.13 13.85 -13.82
N THR A 82 3.34 13.72 -13.28
CA THR A 82 4.43 12.97 -13.91
C THR A 82 5.04 11.94 -12.95
N PHE A 83 5.72 10.95 -13.53
CA PHE A 83 6.53 10.00 -12.76
C PHE A 83 7.60 10.71 -11.92
N ALA A 84 8.21 11.78 -12.46
CA ALA A 84 9.22 12.56 -11.76
C ALA A 84 8.63 13.23 -10.50
N ASP A 85 7.40 13.74 -10.56
CA ASP A 85 6.72 14.30 -9.39
C ASP A 85 6.53 13.23 -8.31
N LEU A 86 6.12 12.01 -8.70
CA LEU A 86 5.96 10.90 -7.76
C LEU A 86 7.28 10.54 -7.06
N VAL A 87 8.41 10.54 -7.79
CA VAL A 87 9.74 10.33 -7.19
C VAL A 87 10.06 11.40 -6.15
N ARG A 88 9.69 12.65 -6.41
CA ARG A 88 9.89 13.75 -5.48
C ARG A 88 9.00 13.60 -4.25
N ILE A 89 7.73 13.27 -4.43
CA ILE A 89 6.78 13.02 -3.33
C ILE A 89 7.25 11.85 -2.46
N SER A 90 7.74 10.76 -3.05
CA SER A 90 8.33 9.65 -2.30
C SER A 90 9.52 10.12 -1.45
N GLY A 91 10.42 10.94 -2.00
CA GLY A 91 11.51 11.54 -1.22
C GLY A 91 11.02 12.38 -0.03
N LEU A 92 9.98 13.20 -0.26
CA LEU A 92 9.37 14.05 0.75
C LEU A 92 8.62 13.26 1.84
N SER A 93 8.03 12.12 1.51
CA SER A 93 7.21 11.33 2.45
C SER A 93 8.00 10.46 3.42
N HIS A 94 9.26 10.16 3.11
CA HIS A 94 10.12 9.28 3.93
C HIS A 94 11.18 10.00 4.75
N GLY A 95 11.42 11.27 4.46
CA GLY A 95 12.33 12.10 5.23
C GLY A 95 11.69 12.62 6.52
N ILE A 96 12.50 12.75 7.57
CA ILE A 96 12.08 13.39 8.82
C ILE A 96 12.37 14.90 8.68
N ASP A 97 11.37 15.74 8.97
CA ASP A 97 11.40 17.21 8.78
C ASP A 97 11.72 17.65 7.35
N VAL A 98 11.38 16.81 6.36
CA VAL A 98 11.51 17.13 4.93
C VAL A 98 10.22 17.77 4.39
N TRP A 99 9.05 17.21 4.73
CA TRP A 99 7.76 17.76 4.33
C TRP A 99 7.17 18.74 5.35
N SER A 100 6.74 18.21 6.50
CA SER A 100 6.10 18.98 7.57
C SER A 100 7.03 20.08 8.09
N ASN A 101 6.51 21.29 8.26
CA ASN A 101 7.28 22.48 8.70
C ASN A 101 8.46 22.88 7.80
N ASN A 102 8.53 22.32 6.59
CA ASN A 102 9.59 22.56 5.62
C ASN A 102 9.03 22.72 4.20
N ALA A 103 9.19 21.72 3.32
CA ALA A 103 8.75 21.80 1.92
C ALA A 103 7.24 22.14 1.77
N GLN A 104 6.39 21.66 2.69
CA GLN A 104 4.96 21.96 2.66
C GLN A 104 4.68 23.47 2.76
N ASN A 105 5.37 24.18 3.66
CA ASN A 105 5.20 25.61 3.83
C ASN A 105 5.73 26.36 2.61
N LEU A 106 6.88 25.96 2.06
CA LEU A 106 7.45 26.57 0.85
C LEU A 106 6.49 26.50 -0.34
N ILE A 107 5.80 25.36 -0.51
CA ILE A 107 4.80 25.17 -1.57
C ILE A 107 3.54 25.97 -1.29
N ARG A 108 2.99 25.90 -0.07
CA ARG A 108 1.77 26.60 0.30
C ARG A 108 1.93 28.12 0.21
N ASP A 109 3.07 28.63 0.65
CA ASP A 109 3.38 30.05 0.70
C ASP A 109 3.92 30.55 -0.66
N LYS A 110 3.93 29.68 -1.70
CA LYS A 110 4.36 29.96 -3.09
C LYS A 110 5.80 30.46 -3.20
N VAL A 111 6.66 30.10 -2.25
CA VAL A 111 8.10 30.41 -2.25
C VAL A 111 8.84 29.53 -3.25
N ALA A 112 8.43 28.27 -3.38
CA ALA A 112 8.98 27.31 -4.33
C ALA A 112 7.88 26.34 -4.78
N ASN A 113 7.99 25.81 -6.00
CA ASN A 113 7.09 24.76 -6.48
C ASN A 113 7.64 23.35 -6.19
N ILE A 114 6.84 22.31 -6.46
CA ILE A 114 7.26 20.92 -6.20
C ILE A 114 8.55 20.55 -6.92
N SER A 115 8.82 21.10 -8.11
CA SER A 115 10.04 20.82 -8.88
C SER A 115 11.30 21.49 -8.32
N GLU A 116 11.15 22.46 -7.41
CA GLU A 116 12.24 23.26 -6.84
C GLU A 116 12.61 22.85 -5.40
N VAL A 117 11.66 22.33 -4.62
CA VAL A 117 11.93 21.94 -3.22
C VAL A 117 12.95 20.81 -3.08
N ILE A 118 13.57 20.66 -1.91
CA ILE A 118 14.53 19.57 -1.69
C ILE A 118 13.75 18.28 -1.39
N SER A 119 13.75 17.34 -2.34
CA SER A 119 13.01 16.09 -2.20
C SER A 119 13.90 14.89 -1.87
N VAL A 120 15.12 14.90 -2.40
CA VAL A 120 16.12 13.84 -2.22
C VAL A 120 17.50 14.46 -2.05
N ARG A 121 18.44 13.71 -1.46
CA ARG A 121 19.80 14.23 -1.21
C ARG A 121 20.50 14.69 -2.49
N ASP A 122 20.27 13.98 -3.58
CA ASP A 122 20.89 14.27 -4.88
C ASP A 122 20.49 15.66 -5.40
N ASP A 123 19.31 16.19 -5.03
CA ASP A 123 18.88 17.55 -5.37
C ASP A 123 19.85 18.58 -4.76
N ILE A 124 20.32 18.37 -3.53
CA ILE A 124 21.30 19.25 -2.87
C ILE A 124 22.60 19.29 -3.65
N MET A 125 23.18 18.13 -3.93
CA MET A 125 24.47 18.08 -4.62
C MET A 125 24.38 18.71 -6.01
N THR A 126 23.37 18.34 -6.79
CA THR A 126 23.21 18.83 -8.17
C THR A 126 22.91 20.34 -8.20
N TYR A 127 22.06 20.83 -7.30
CA TYR A 127 21.77 22.25 -7.20
C TYR A 127 22.99 23.08 -6.79
N LEU A 128 23.77 22.66 -5.78
CA LEU A 128 24.98 23.38 -5.38
C LEU A 128 26.03 23.40 -6.49
N ILE A 129 26.19 22.30 -7.23
CA ILE A 129 27.05 22.28 -8.43
C ILE A 129 26.56 23.28 -9.48
N SER A 130 25.24 23.39 -9.71
CA SER A 130 24.67 24.38 -10.63
C SER A 130 24.96 25.83 -10.19
N LYS A 131 25.13 26.07 -8.88
CA LYS A 131 25.57 27.33 -8.27
C LYS A 131 27.08 27.53 -8.27
N LYS A 132 27.82 26.70 -9.03
CA LYS A 132 29.29 26.75 -9.18
C LYS A 132 30.08 26.36 -7.91
N ILE A 133 29.45 25.69 -6.95
CA ILE A 133 30.16 25.10 -5.81
C ILE A 133 30.89 23.84 -6.27
N GLU A 134 32.13 23.65 -5.83
CA GLU A 134 32.97 22.50 -6.19
C GLU A 134 32.30 21.16 -5.83
N LYS A 135 32.46 20.13 -6.68
CA LYS A 135 31.72 18.86 -6.59
C LYS A 135 31.95 18.11 -5.28
N SER A 136 33.19 18.03 -4.80
CA SER A 136 33.54 17.40 -3.52
C SER A 136 32.93 18.15 -2.34
N LEU A 137 32.92 19.49 -2.39
CA LEU A 137 32.25 20.31 -1.37
C LEU A 137 30.72 20.16 -1.40
N ALA A 138 30.10 20.22 -2.58
CA ALA A 138 28.67 19.98 -2.75
C ALA A 138 28.24 18.59 -2.23
N PHE A 139 29.05 17.56 -2.51
CA PHE A 139 28.86 16.21 -1.97
C PHE A 139 28.96 16.17 -0.44
N LYS A 140 29.97 16.85 0.15
CA LYS A 140 30.12 16.94 1.61
C LYS A 140 28.92 17.63 2.26
N ILE A 141 28.43 18.74 1.69
CA ILE A 141 27.25 19.45 2.19
C ILE A 141 26.01 18.55 2.10
N MET A 142 25.79 17.88 0.97
CA MET A 142 24.69 16.92 0.82
C MET A 142 24.74 15.82 1.90
N GLU A 143 25.89 15.16 2.09
CA GLU A 143 26.05 14.10 3.08
C GLU A 143 25.90 14.61 4.51
N PHE A 144 26.25 15.87 4.77
CA PHE A 144 26.08 16.54 6.04
C PHE A 144 24.59 16.79 6.34
N VAL A 145 23.87 17.38 5.38
CA VAL A 145 22.43 17.68 5.50
C VAL A 145 21.59 16.41 5.62
N ARG A 146 21.79 15.40 4.75
CA ARG A 146 20.97 14.18 4.74
C ARG A 146 21.07 13.34 6.02
N LYS A 147 22.06 13.61 6.87
CA LYS A 147 22.30 12.96 8.18
C LYS A 147 21.81 13.81 9.37
N GLY A 148 21.16 14.95 9.11
CA GLY A 148 20.68 15.85 10.15
C GLY A 148 21.80 16.50 10.97
N LEU A 149 23.00 16.61 10.39
CA LEU A 149 24.13 17.24 11.08
C LEU A 149 24.03 18.76 11.23
N PRO A 150 23.25 19.53 10.42
CA PRO A 150 23.05 20.96 10.69
C PRO A 150 22.55 21.26 12.11
N LEU A 151 21.67 20.41 12.66
CA LEU A 151 21.15 20.56 14.02
C LEU A 151 22.14 20.14 15.12
N LYS A 152 23.17 19.37 14.76
CA LYS A 152 24.13 18.77 15.72
C LYS A 152 25.49 19.45 15.70
N ARG A 153 25.83 20.14 14.60
CA ARG A 153 27.14 20.72 14.33
C ARG A 153 26.98 22.14 13.79
N ALA A 154 26.52 23.04 14.67
CA ALA A 154 26.19 24.42 14.32
C ALA A 154 27.37 25.20 13.70
N ASP A 155 28.58 25.06 14.24
CA ASP A 155 29.77 25.76 13.73
C ASP A 155 30.13 25.34 12.30
N ASP A 156 30.03 24.04 12.00
CA ASP A 156 30.27 23.55 10.64
C ASP A 156 29.13 23.94 9.69
N TRP A 157 27.90 24.00 10.21
CA TRP A 157 26.77 24.48 9.45
C TRP A 157 26.93 25.95 9.07
N GLU A 158 27.37 26.82 9.99
CA GLU A 158 27.62 28.25 9.69
C GLU A 158 28.66 28.44 8.58
N LYS A 159 29.73 27.63 8.56
CA LYS A 159 30.72 27.63 7.47
C LYS A 159 30.06 27.31 6.12
N TYR A 160 29.21 26.28 6.08
CA TYR A 160 28.51 25.92 4.84
C TYR A 160 27.49 26.99 4.42
N LYS A 161 26.75 27.60 5.36
CA LYS A 161 25.84 28.72 5.06
C LYS A 161 26.57 29.88 4.40
N LYS A 162 27.74 30.26 4.91
CA LYS A 162 28.56 31.33 4.33
C LYS A 162 28.93 31.03 2.88
N ILE A 163 29.42 29.82 2.61
CA ILE A 163 29.79 29.39 1.25
C ILE A 163 28.58 29.37 0.32
N MET A 164 27.42 28.89 0.80
CA MET A 164 26.18 28.88 0.04
C MET A 164 25.73 30.30 -0.32
N ARG A 165 25.81 31.26 0.63
CA ARG A 165 25.49 32.68 0.40
C ARG A 165 26.43 33.33 -0.60
N GLU A 166 27.74 33.07 -0.51
CA GLU A 166 28.75 33.56 -1.46
C GLU A 166 28.45 33.12 -2.90
N HIS A 167 27.80 31.97 -3.07
CA HIS A 167 27.39 31.43 -4.37
C HIS A 167 25.93 31.75 -4.73
N SER A 168 25.31 32.74 -4.08
CA SER A 168 23.93 33.18 -4.34
C SER A 168 22.90 32.04 -4.24
N VAL A 169 23.08 31.16 -3.27
CA VAL A 169 22.03 30.22 -2.85
C VAL A 169 21.00 31.00 -2.03
N PRO A 170 19.69 30.93 -2.36
CA PRO A 170 18.64 31.62 -1.62
C PRO A 170 18.57 31.20 -0.15
N GLU A 171 18.21 32.15 0.73
CA GLU A 171 18.16 31.88 2.17
C GLU A 171 17.12 30.81 2.52
N TRP A 172 15.97 30.78 1.85
CA TRP A 172 14.95 29.72 2.06
C TRP A 172 15.53 28.31 1.81
N TYR A 173 16.44 28.17 0.85
CA TYR A 173 17.08 26.90 0.51
C TYR A 173 18.07 26.49 1.60
N ILE A 174 18.85 27.45 2.10
CA ILE A 174 19.76 27.26 3.23
C ILE A 174 18.96 26.85 4.47
N GLU A 175 17.89 27.56 4.81
CA GLU A 175 17.03 27.25 5.95
C GLU A 175 16.38 25.86 5.81
N SER A 176 15.90 25.51 4.62
CA SER A 176 15.37 24.18 4.32
C SER A 176 16.40 23.08 4.61
N CYS A 177 17.65 23.25 4.14
CA CYS A 177 18.75 22.33 4.45
C CYS A 177 19.00 22.21 5.96
N GLY A 178 18.86 23.30 6.71
CA GLY A 178 19.08 23.33 8.16
C GLY A 178 18.07 22.51 8.97
N LYS A 179 16.87 22.29 8.43
CA LYS A 179 15.76 21.59 9.10
C LYS A 179 15.77 20.08 8.89
N ILE A 180 16.33 19.60 7.77
CA ILE A 180 16.26 18.19 7.36
C ILE A 180 17.06 17.33 8.36
N THR A 181 16.42 16.31 8.93
CA THR A 181 17.08 15.38 9.86
C THR A 181 17.46 14.06 9.21
N TYR A 182 16.71 13.64 8.19
CA TYR A 182 17.03 12.47 7.38
C TYR A 182 16.41 12.59 5.98
N MET A 183 17.13 12.14 4.94
CA MET A 183 16.64 12.21 3.56
C MET A 183 17.13 11.06 2.67
N PHE A 184 16.24 10.58 1.79
CA PHE A 184 16.48 9.47 0.87
C PHE A 184 17.37 9.84 -0.33
N PRO A 185 18.09 8.86 -0.90
CA PRO A 185 18.71 8.98 -2.22
C PRO A 185 17.68 8.81 -3.36
N LYS A 186 17.91 9.50 -4.47
CA LYS A 186 17.02 9.48 -5.65
C LYS A 186 16.80 8.08 -6.22
N GLY A 187 17.85 7.26 -6.27
CA GLY A 187 17.77 5.89 -6.76
C GLY A 187 16.81 5.00 -5.95
N HIS A 188 16.74 5.21 -4.64
CA HIS A 188 15.81 4.48 -3.77
C HIS A 188 14.37 4.95 -4.00
N ALA A 189 14.11 6.26 -3.97
CA ALA A 189 12.79 6.81 -4.27
C ALA A 189 12.29 6.35 -5.66
N ALA A 190 13.13 6.41 -6.69
CA ALA A 190 12.79 5.95 -8.04
C ALA A 190 12.44 4.44 -8.10
N ALA A 191 13.17 3.60 -7.36
CA ALA A 191 12.88 2.16 -7.32
C ALA A 191 11.52 1.85 -6.69
N TYR A 192 11.19 2.51 -5.57
CA TYR A 192 9.90 2.34 -4.90
C TYR A 192 8.74 2.88 -5.74
N VAL A 193 8.89 4.07 -6.33
CA VAL A 193 7.88 4.64 -7.23
C VAL A 193 7.66 3.76 -8.45
N LEU A 194 8.71 3.16 -9.00
CA LEU A 194 8.58 2.21 -10.10
C LEU A 194 7.72 0.99 -9.69
N MET A 195 7.91 0.44 -8.49
CA MET A 195 7.06 -0.65 -7.98
C MET A 195 5.61 -0.19 -7.78
N ALA A 196 5.42 0.97 -7.16
CA ALA A 196 4.09 1.54 -6.91
C ALA A 196 3.31 1.79 -8.20
N VAL A 197 3.94 2.37 -9.22
CA VAL A 197 3.32 2.63 -10.52
C VAL A 197 2.98 1.32 -11.24
N ARG A 198 3.84 0.30 -11.15
CA ARG A 198 3.54 -1.03 -11.70
C ARG A 198 2.32 -1.66 -11.04
N ILE A 199 2.22 -1.60 -9.72
CA ILE A 199 1.03 -2.10 -8.99
C ILE A 199 -0.21 -1.26 -9.32
N ALA A 200 -0.06 0.07 -9.42
CA ALA A 200 -1.13 0.99 -9.81
C ALA A 200 -1.70 0.69 -11.20
N TYR A 201 -0.85 0.26 -12.15
CA TYR A 201 -1.31 -0.17 -13.47
C TYR A 201 -2.34 -1.29 -13.36
N PHE A 202 -2.07 -2.31 -12.55
CA PHE A 202 -3.02 -3.40 -12.33
C PHE A 202 -4.26 -2.93 -11.57
N LYS A 203 -4.14 -1.97 -10.64
CA LYS A 203 -5.32 -1.39 -9.98
C LYS A 203 -6.29 -0.74 -10.96
N VAL A 204 -5.76 -0.04 -11.97
CA VAL A 204 -6.57 0.64 -12.99
C VAL A 204 -7.11 -0.36 -14.01
N HIS A 205 -6.24 -1.17 -14.62
CA HIS A 205 -6.55 -1.97 -15.80
C HIS A 205 -6.98 -3.42 -15.49
N HIS A 206 -6.59 -3.96 -14.34
CA HIS A 206 -6.90 -5.32 -13.89
C HIS A 206 -7.39 -5.34 -12.45
N PRO A 207 -8.46 -4.60 -12.12
CA PRO A 207 -8.83 -4.31 -10.74
C PRO A 207 -9.09 -5.56 -9.89
N LYS A 208 -9.75 -6.58 -10.47
CA LYS A 208 -9.97 -7.86 -9.78
C LYS A 208 -8.66 -8.52 -9.34
N ALA A 209 -7.65 -8.56 -10.20
CA ALA A 209 -6.33 -9.10 -9.88
C ALA A 209 -5.63 -8.27 -8.80
N PHE A 210 -5.73 -6.94 -8.85
CA PHE A 210 -5.21 -6.06 -7.81
C PHE A 210 -5.85 -6.35 -6.44
N TYR A 211 -7.18 -6.41 -6.36
CA TYR A 211 -7.88 -6.67 -5.11
C TYR A 211 -7.62 -8.08 -4.58
N CYS A 212 -7.61 -9.10 -5.45
CA CYS A 212 -7.19 -10.45 -5.08
C CYS A 212 -5.79 -10.47 -4.48
N SER A 213 -4.81 -9.83 -5.13
CA SER A 213 -3.44 -9.76 -4.63
C SER A 213 -3.33 -9.02 -3.30
N TYR A 214 -4.04 -7.89 -3.16
CA TYR A 214 -4.01 -7.09 -1.93
C TYR A 214 -4.63 -7.84 -0.76
N LEU A 215 -5.85 -8.37 -0.94
CA LEU A 215 -6.59 -9.08 0.10
C LEU A 215 -5.91 -10.39 0.50
N THR A 216 -5.30 -11.10 -0.44
CA THR A 216 -4.48 -12.30 -0.13
C THR A 216 -3.34 -11.95 0.82
N ARG A 217 -2.65 -10.84 0.58
CA ARG A 217 -1.53 -10.40 1.43
C ARG A 217 -1.99 -9.82 2.77
N LYS A 218 -3.24 -9.40 2.86
CA LYS A 218 -3.87 -8.82 4.06
C LYS A 218 -4.91 -9.76 4.68
N SER A 219 -4.85 -11.05 4.37
CA SER A 219 -5.82 -12.05 4.84
C SER A 219 -5.94 -12.08 6.36
N ASP A 220 -4.82 -11.90 7.07
CA ASP A 220 -4.76 -11.89 8.54
C ASP A 220 -5.59 -10.76 9.18
N PHE A 221 -5.93 -9.73 8.40
CA PHE A 221 -6.70 -8.57 8.83
C PHE A 221 -8.09 -8.52 8.19
N PHE A 222 -8.47 -9.55 7.44
CA PHE A 222 -9.81 -9.71 6.88
C PHE A 222 -10.58 -10.75 7.69
N ASP A 223 -11.74 -10.37 8.22
CA ASP A 223 -12.65 -11.28 8.91
C ASP A 223 -13.88 -11.52 8.03
N LEU A 224 -14.05 -12.75 7.54
CA LEU A 224 -15.16 -13.11 6.66
C LEU A 224 -16.53 -12.96 7.32
N GLU A 225 -16.64 -13.29 8.60
CA GLU A 225 -17.89 -13.21 9.35
C GLU A 225 -18.37 -11.74 9.39
N GLU A 226 -17.44 -10.86 9.72
CA GLU A 226 -17.70 -9.42 9.81
C GLU A 226 -17.92 -8.78 8.45
N PHE A 227 -17.24 -9.25 7.40
CA PHE A 227 -17.52 -8.85 6.03
C PHE A 227 -18.94 -9.21 5.61
N ILE A 228 -19.38 -10.45 5.83
CA ILE A 228 -20.73 -10.92 5.42
C ILE A 228 -21.82 -10.07 6.09
N LYS A 229 -21.68 -9.78 7.39
CA LYS A 229 -22.62 -8.95 8.15
C LYS A 229 -22.65 -7.49 7.68
N ASN A 230 -21.54 -6.97 7.15
CA ASN A 230 -21.37 -5.56 6.84
C ASN A 230 -21.10 -5.24 5.35
N LYS A 231 -21.41 -6.15 4.42
CA LYS A 231 -21.08 -6.00 2.99
C LYS A 231 -21.74 -4.82 2.26
N SER A 232 -22.72 -4.14 2.87
CA SER A 232 -23.39 -2.99 2.24
C SER A 232 -22.48 -1.76 2.22
N LEU A 233 -22.60 -0.92 1.19
CA LEU A 233 -21.82 0.33 1.08
C LEU A 233 -21.94 1.18 2.35
N SER A 234 -23.16 1.34 2.88
CA SER A 234 -23.43 2.10 4.09
C SER A 234 -22.78 1.50 5.35
N SER A 235 -22.74 0.17 5.46
CA SER A 235 -22.13 -0.50 6.61
C SER A 235 -20.61 -0.38 6.56
N ILE A 236 -19.99 -0.63 5.40
CA ILE A 236 -18.55 -0.48 5.21
C ILE A 236 -18.13 0.97 5.51
N LYS A 237 -18.85 1.96 4.98
CA LYS A 237 -18.55 3.38 5.21
C LYS A 237 -18.57 3.73 6.71
N LYS A 238 -19.59 3.29 7.45
CA LYS A 238 -19.67 3.51 8.90
C LYS A 238 -18.50 2.87 9.65
N ILE A 239 -18.04 1.69 9.23
CA ILE A 239 -16.88 1.04 9.83
C ILE A 239 -15.62 1.89 9.60
N VAL A 240 -15.36 2.30 8.36
CA VAL A 240 -14.21 3.15 8.01
C VAL A 240 -14.23 4.47 8.81
N GLU A 241 -15.38 5.14 8.89
CA GLU A 241 -15.57 6.35 9.68
C GLU A 241 -15.29 6.12 11.18
N SER A 242 -15.72 4.97 11.72
CA SER A 242 -15.47 4.62 13.13
C SER A 242 -13.98 4.46 13.44
N TYR A 243 -13.19 3.91 12.52
CA TYR A 243 -11.74 3.82 12.67
C TYR A 243 -11.08 5.20 12.56
N HIS A 244 -11.54 6.06 11.66
CA HIS A 244 -11.02 7.43 11.54
C HIS A 244 -11.37 8.33 12.73
N ALA A 245 -12.48 8.05 13.42
CA ALA A 245 -12.88 8.78 14.62
C ALA A 245 -12.02 8.42 15.87
N LYS A 246 -11.28 7.30 15.84
CA LYS A 246 -10.39 6.91 16.94
C LYS A 246 -9.17 7.85 16.99
N SER A 247 -8.84 8.31 18.19
CA SER A 247 -7.68 9.19 18.43
C SER A 247 -6.34 8.51 18.11
N ARG A 248 -6.27 7.18 18.28
CA ARG A 248 -5.10 6.36 17.98
C ARG A 248 -5.54 4.96 17.58
N LEU A 249 -4.86 4.41 16.58
CA LEU A 249 -5.00 3.02 16.15
C LEU A 249 -3.73 2.26 16.50
N ASP A 250 -3.88 1.03 16.98
CA ASP A 250 -2.76 0.10 17.06
C ASP A 250 -2.39 -0.46 15.66
N VAL A 251 -1.34 -1.30 15.61
CA VAL A 251 -0.85 -1.87 14.34
C VAL A 251 -1.90 -2.75 13.67
N LYS A 252 -2.68 -3.51 14.46
CA LYS A 252 -3.69 -4.41 13.94
C LYS A 252 -4.87 -3.62 13.40
N GLU A 253 -5.42 -2.71 14.20
CA GLU A 253 -6.54 -1.85 13.83
C GLU A 253 -6.22 -1.00 12.59
N LYS A 254 -4.97 -0.54 12.45
CA LYS A 254 -4.52 0.18 11.26
C LYS A 254 -4.56 -0.68 9.99
N ASN A 255 -4.17 -1.95 10.09
CA ASN A 255 -4.25 -2.86 8.95
C ASN A 255 -5.69 -3.28 8.65
N GLU A 256 -6.53 -3.48 9.67
CA GLU A 256 -7.98 -3.69 9.49
C GLU A 256 -8.63 -2.50 8.78
N LEU A 257 -8.33 -1.27 9.19
CA LEU A 257 -8.78 -0.05 8.50
C LEU A 257 -8.38 -0.08 7.02
N TYR A 258 -7.13 -0.42 6.69
CA TYR A 258 -6.69 -0.48 5.29
C TYR A 258 -7.43 -1.54 4.46
N VAL A 259 -7.80 -2.66 5.07
CA VAL A 259 -8.67 -3.66 4.43
C VAL A 259 -10.05 -3.06 4.19
N TRP A 260 -10.66 -2.40 5.19
CA TRP A 260 -11.96 -1.76 5.04
C TRP A 260 -11.98 -0.62 4.01
N GLU A 261 -10.92 0.18 3.93
CA GLU A 261 -10.74 1.20 2.87
C GLU A 261 -10.73 0.56 1.47
N ILE A 262 -10.05 -0.58 1.31
CA ILE A 262 -10.06 -1.34 0.06
C ILE A 262 -11.43 -1.93 -0.24
N LEU A 263 -12.13 -2.47 0.76
CA LEU A 263 -13.48 -3.01 0.58
C LEU A 263 -14.49 -1.92 0.20
N LEU A 264 -14.34 -0.71 0.73
CA LEU A 264 -15.14 0.46 0.35
C LEU A 264 -14.92 0.80 -1.13
N GLU A 265 -13.66 0.89 -1.55
CA GLU A 265 -13.30 1.17 -2.94
C GLU A 265 -13.80 0.07 -3.89
N MET A 266 -13.64 -1.20 -3.53
CA MET A 266 -14.16 -2.33 -4.31
C MET A 266 -15.67 -2.25 -4.51
N ASN A 267 -16.41 -1.93 -3.45
CA ASN A 267 -17.86 -1.79 -3.49
C ASN A 267 -18.28 -0.66 -4.44
N LEU A 268 -17.59 0.49 -4.37
CA LEU A 268 -17.82 1.64 -5.28
C LEU A 268 -17.48 1.32 -6.74
N ARG A 269 -16.57 0.38 -6.98
CA ARG A 269 -16.25 -0.12 -8.33
C ARG A 269 -17.14 -1.28 -8.79
N GLY A 270 -18.13 -1.67 -7.99
CA GLY A 270 -19.05 -2.75 -8.31
C GLY A 270 -18.43 -4.16 -8.27
N ILE A 271 -17.31 -4.33 -7.55
CA ILE A 271 -16.62 -5.62 -7.43
C ILE A 271 -17.06 -6.31 -6.14
N GLU A 272 -17.70 -7.46 -6.29
CA GLU A 272 -18.23 -8.23 -5.17
C GLU A 272 -17.27 -9.32 -4.69
N ILE A 273 -17.26 -9.56 -3.37
CA ILE A 273 -16.63 -10.72 -2.77
C ILE A 273 -17.70 -11.76 -2.45
N LEU A 274 -17.51 -12.95 -2.97
CA LEU A 274 -18.27 -14.14 -2.63
C LEU A 274 -17.63 -14.83 -1.42
N PRO A 275 -18.45 -15.36 -0.48
CA PRO A 275 -17.96 -15.98 0.75
C PRO A 275 -17.20 -17.29 0.47
N THR A 276 -16.65 -17.96 1.47
CA THR A 276 -15.95 -19.23 1.23
C THR A 276 -16.91 -20.31 0.71
N ASP A 277 -16.45 -21.11 -0.24
CA ASP A 277 -17.17 -22.23 -0.87
C ASP A 277 -16.28 -23.50 -0.84
N LEU A 278 -16.85 -24.64 -0.44
CA LEU A 278 -16.11 -25.90 -0.26
C LEU A 278 -15.30 -26.33 -1.50
N TYR A 279 -15.88 -26.16 -2.68
CA TYR A 279 -15.35 -26.73 -3.93
C TYR A 279 -14.68 -25.69 -4.82
N LYS A 280 -14.86 -24.39 -4.53
CA LYS A 280 -14.29 -23.30 -5.33
C LYS A 280 -13.21 -22.49 -4.62
N SER A 281 -13.29 -22.32 -3.29
CA SER A 281 -12.33 -21.49 -2.57
C SER A 281 -10.93 -22.09 -2.57
N ASP A 282 -9.90 -21.25 -2.65
CA ASP A 282 -8.53 -21.65 -2.40
C ASP A 282 -8.26 -21.77 -0.88
N SER A 283 -7.14 -22.39 -0.51
CA SER A 283 -6.74 -22.43 0.90
C SER A 283 -6.40 -21.04 1.44
N THR A 284 -5.55 -20.29 0.74
CA THR A 284 -4.96 -19.03 1.23
C THR A 284 -5.21 -17.83 0.34
N LYS A 285 -5.51 -18.03 -0.94
CA LYS A 285 -5.58 -16.94 -1.92
C LYS A 285 -7.02 -16.50 -2.24
N PHE A 286 -7.26 -15.19 -2.25
CA PHE A 286 -8.45 -14.66 -2.90
C PHE A 286 -8.32 -14.87 -4.41
N ALA A 287 -9.32 -15.49 -5.02
CA ALA A 287 -9.30 -15.88 -6.43
C ALA A 287 -10.41 -15.20 -7.24
N MET A 288 -10.19 -14.98 -8.53
CA MET A 288 -11.23 -14.45 -9.41
C MET A 288 -12.24 -15.55 -9.78
N GLU A 289 -13.54 -15.26 -9.64
CA GLU A 289 -14.64 -16.14 -10.06
C GLU A 289 -15.60 -15.33 -10.95
N GLY A 290 -15.36 -15.35 -12.26
CA GLY A 290 -16.07 -14.53 -13.23
C GLY A 290 -15.89 -13.04 -12.93
N GLU A 291 -16.99 -12.33 -12.68
CA GLU A 291 -17.00 -10.91 -12.32
C GLU A 291 -16.82 -10.62 -10.82
N LYS A 292 -16.61 -11.67 -10.02
CA LYS A 292 -16.51 -11.57 -8.55
C LYS A 292 -15.18 -12.12 -8.04
N ILE A 293 -14.94 -11.94 -6.76
CA ILE A 293 -13.76 -12.46 -6.05
C ILE A 293 -14.21 -13.49 -5.01
N ARG A 294 -13.62 -14.68 -5.01
CA ARG A 294 -13.87 -15.72 -4.02
C ARG A 294 -12.94 -15.57 -2.82
N ALA A 295 -13.51 -15.53 -1.62
CA ALA A 295 -12.76 -15.59 -0.38
C ALA A 295 -12.14 -16.99 -0.14
N PRO A 296 -10.89 -17.07 0.35
CA PRO A 296 -10.25 -18.35 0.68
C PRO A 296 -10.78 -18.95 1.99
N PHE A 297 -10.25 -20.10 2.38
CA PHE A 297 -10.60 -20.73 3.66
C PHE A 297 -9.97 -20.02 4.87
N VAL A 298 -8.72 -19.56 4.78
CA VAL A 298 -7.98 -18.95 5.92
C VAL A 298 -8.63 -17.69 6.51
N VAL A 299 -9.50 -17.01 5.76
CA VAL A 299 -10.21 -15.82 6.28
C VAL A 299 -11.41 -16.16 7.18
N LEU A 300 -11.76 -17.45 7.29
CA LEU A 300 -12.71 -17.89 8.29
C LEU A 300 -12.02 -17.90 9.66
N LYS A 301 -12.48 -17.08 10.59
CA LYS A 301 -11.85 -16.88 11.90
C LYS A 301 -11.53 -18.18 12.64
N GLY A 302 -10.24 -18.41 12.87
CA GLY A 302 -9.69 -19.60 13.52
C GLY A 302 -9.16 -20.65 12.54
N MET A 303 -9.44 -20.53 11.25
CA MET A 303 -8.96 -21.44 10.21
C MET A 303 -7.51 -21.16 9.83
N GLY A 304 -6.59 -22.00 10.31
CA GLY A 304 -5.19 -21.94 9.90
C GLY A 304 -4.94 -22.62 8.55
N GLU A 305 -3.79 -22.33 7.93
CA GLU A 305 -3.41 -22.88 6.62
C GLU A 305 -3.46 -24.40 6.56
N SER A 306 -3.04 -25.10 7.63
CA SER A 306 -3.07 -26.57 7.68
C SER A 306 -4.49 -27.14 7.54
N ALA A 307 -5.48 -26.50 8.16
CA ALA A 307 -6.88 -26.88 8.04
C ALA A 307 -7.41 -26.55 6.63
N ALA A 308 -7.14 -25.34 6.15
CA ALA A 308 -7.51 -24.92 4.79
C ALA A 308 -6.95 -25.86 3.71
N ASN A 309 -5.66 -26.20 3.78
CA ASN A 309 -5.02 -27.12 2.85
C ASN A 309 -5.59 -28.54 2.93
N SER A 310 -5.98 -29.00 4.13
CA SER A 310 -6.62 -30.32 4.26
C SER A 310 -7.99 -30.39 3.60
N ILE A 311 -8.74 -29.29 3.54
CA ILE A 311 -10.01 -29.23 2.79
C ILE A 311 -9.72 -29.37 1.29
N ILE A 312 -8.72 -28.63 0.77
CA ILE A 312 -8.33 -28.72 -0.65
C ILE A 312 -7.89 -30.14 -1.03
N ALA A 313 -7.12 -30.81 -0.17
CA ALA A 313 -6.63 -32.17 -0.44
C ALA A 313 -7.77 -33.21 -0.47
N GLU A 314 -8.80 -33.03 0.36
CA GLU A 314 -9.88 -33.99 0.51
C GLU A 314 -11.08 -33.73 -0.41
N ARG A 315 -11.31 -32.48 -0.84
CA ARG A 315 -12.54 -32.10 -1.56
C ARG A 315 -12.73 -32.73 -2.94
N GLU A 316 -11.71 -33.42 -3.48
CA GLU A 316 -11.82 -34.27 -4.68
C GLU A 316 -12.95 -35.29 -4.56
N LYS A 317 -13.25 -35.74 -3.33
CA LYS A 317 -14.44 -36.53 -3.02
C LYS A 317 -15.44 -35.65 -2.27
N PRO A 318 -16.70 -35.53 -2.74
CA PRO A 318 -17.71 -34.72 -2.09
C PRO A 318 -17.87 -35.05 -0.60
N PHE A 319 -17.95 -34.01 0.22
CA PHE A 319 -18.27 -34.15 1.63
C PHE A 319 -19.77 -34.43 1.78
N ARG A 320 -20.10 -35.43 2.60
CA ARG A 320 -21.50 -35.86 2.80
C ARG A 320 -22.21 -35.12 3.94
N SER A 321 -21.43 -34.65 4.92
CA SER A 321 -21.92 -33.97 6.11
C SER A 321 -20.80 -33.17 6.77
N PHE A 322 -21.15 -32.33 7.74
CA PHE A 322 -20.17 -31.67 8.61
C PHE A 322 -19.34 -32.66 9.43
N GLU A 323 -19.92 -33.80 9.81
CA GLU A 323 -19.18 -34.90 10.45
C GLU A 323 -18.11 -35.48 9.51
N ASP A 324 -18.48 -35.75 8.25
CA ASP A 324 -17.56 -36.25 7.23
C ASP A 324 -16.42 -35.25 6.95
N LEU A 325 -16.77 -33.96 6.80
CA LEU A 325 -15.80 -32.88 6.64
C LEU A 325 -14.81 -32.83 7.83
N LYS A 326 -15.32 -32.92 9.06
CA LYS A 326 -14.50 -32.89 10.27
C LYS A 326 -13.62 -34.14 10.42
N LYS A 327 -14.11 -35.31 10.02
CA LYS A 327 -13.37 -36.57 10.11
C LYS A 327 -12.22 -36.62 9.10
N ARG A 328 -12.43 -36.10 7.90
CA ARG A 328 -11.47 -36.16 6.78
C ARG A 328 -10.45 -35.02 6.80
N THR A 329 -10.81 -33.88 7.37
CA THR A 329 -9.96 -32.67 7.38
C THR A 329 -9.51 -32.32 8.79
N LYS A 330 -8.62 -31.33 8.91
CA LYS A 330 -8.13 -30.82 10.21
C LYS A 330 -8.98 -29.67 10.77
N ILE A 331 -10.22 -29.52 10.30
CA ILE A 331 -11.14 -28.48 10.75
C ILE A 331 -11.63 -28.74 12.17
N SER A 332 -11.72 -27.70 13.00
CA SER A 332 -12.25 -27.82 14.37
C SER A 332 -13.78 -27.81 14.39
N LYS A 333 -14.38 -28.24 15.52
CA LYS A 333 -15.83 -28.10 15.74
C LYS A 333 -16.28 -26.63 15.62
N SER A 334 -15.53 -25.71 16.23
CA SER A 334 -15.85 -24.28 16.20
C SER A 334 -15.85 -23.68 14.79
N MET A 335 -15.00 -24.18 13.89
CA MET A 335 -15.01 -23.76 12.49
C MET A 335 -16.22 -24.30 11.73
N CYS A 336 -16.60 -25.56 11.95
CA CYS A 336 -17.83 -26.12 11.39
C CYS A 336 -19.07 -25.35 11.86
N ASP A 337 -19.14 -25.02 13.15
CA ASP A 337 -20.26 -24.27 13.74
C ASP A 337 -20.39 -22.88 13.10
N LYS A 338 -19.27 -22.17 12.90
CA LYS A 338 -19.26 -20.88 12.17
C LYS A 338 -19.69 -21.02 10.70
N ALA A 339 -19.21 -22.04 10.01
CA ALA A 339 -19.61 -22.28 8.63
C ALA A 339 -21.12 -22.54 8.49
N LYS A 340 -21.74 -23.21 9.48
CA LYS A 340 -23.19 -23.38 9.57
C LYS A 340 -23.92 -22.07 9.83
N GLU A 341 -23.46 -21.29 10.82
CA GLU A 341 -24.05 -20.00 11.18
C GLU A 341 -24.08 -19.04 9.99
N LEU A 342 -22.96 -18.96 9.27
CA LEU A 342 -22.80 -18.15 8.08
C LEU A 342 -23.40 -18.77 6.81
N LYS A 343 -23.96 -19.99 6.89
CA LYS A 343 -24.53 -20.76 5.77
C LYS A 343 -23.56 -20.87 4.58
N LEU A 344 -22.28 -21.09 4.87
CA LEU A 344 -21.22 -21.16 3.85
C LEU A 344 -21.30 -22.46 3.04
N PHE A 345 -21.63 -23.56 3.73
CA PHE A 345 -21.57 -24.91 3.17
C PHE A 345 -22.94 -25.55 3.23
N ASP A 346 -23.39 -26.08 2.09
CA ASP A 346 -24.64 -26.84 2.00
C ASP A 346 -24.40 -28.31 2.38
N LEU A 347 -24.28 -28.55 3.69
CA LEU A 347 -24.05 -29.88 4.27
C LEU A 347 -25.05 -30.16 5.39
N LYS A 348 -25.48 -31.42 5.50
CA LYS A 348 -26.21 -31.91 6.68
C LYS A 348 -25.25 -32.10 7.87
N ASP A 349 -25.79 -32.16 9.09
CA ASP A 349 -24.97 -32.40 10.29
C ASP A 349 -24.29 -33.78 10.29
N PHE A 350 -25.04 -34.82 9.93
CA PHE A 350 -24.64 -36.22 9.99
C PHE A 350 -24.98 -36.95 8.68
N ASN A 351 -24.28 -38.05 8.43
CA ASN A 351 -24.61 -38.95 7.33
C ASN A 351 -25.87 -39.75 7.68
N GLN A 352 -26.90 -39.71 6.84
CA GLN A 352 -27.99 -40.69 6.90
C GLN A 352 -27.49 -41.98 6.22
N SER A 353 -27.12 -42.97 7.05
CA SER A 353 -26.63 -44.31 6.70
C SER A 353 -25.20 -44.41 6.16
N THR A 354 -24.31 -45.03 6.93
CA THR A 354 -23.03 -45.58 6.47
C THR A 354 -23.28 -46.88 5.71
N LEU A 355 -23.08 -46.87 4.38
CA LEU A 355 -22.88 -48.10 3.61
C LEU A 355 -21.45 -48.60 3.92
N PHE A 356 -21.36 -49.83 4.40
CA PHE A 356 -20.11 -50.54 4.73
C PHE A 356 -19.23 -50.77 3.52
#